data_AF-A0A8C5XSR0-F1
#
_entry.id   AF-A0A8C5XSR0-F1
#
_cell.length_a   1.000
_cell.length_b   1.000
_cell.length_c   1.000
_cell.angle_alpha   90.00
_cell.angle_beta   90.00
_cell.angle_gamma   90.00
#
_symmetry.space_group_name_H-M   'P 1'
#
loop_
_entity.id
_entity.type
_entity.pdbx_description
1 polymer ?
#
loop_
_entity_poly.entity_id
_entity_poly.type
_entity_poly.pdbx_seq_one_letter_code
_entity_poly.pdbx_strand_id
1 'polypeptide(L)'
;MAAPARRTLLGVARGWRRFERLWADSLSSRSLSLAAAPANKGSPWRLLGALCLQRPPVVSKPLTPLQEEMAALLQQIEIEKSLYSDHELRALEESERLERKKADSYDEDDDRDDILLVQDLEDMWEQTFLQFKPGARITGFCMASALCF
;
A
#
# COMPACT_ATOMS: atom_id res chain seq x y z
N MET A 1 -36.41 -60.06 -49.65
CA MET A 1 -35.94 -60.82 -48.47
C MET A 1 -34.44 -61.02 -48.59
N ALA A 2 -33.63 -60.15 -47.97
CA ALA A 2 -32.20 -60.38 -47.73
C ALA A 2 -31.70 -59.32 -46.73
N ALA A 3 -30.88 -59.76 -45.78
CA ALA A 3 -30.64 -59.16 -44.46
C ALA A 3 -29.78 -57.87 -44.43
N PRO A 4 -29.86 -57.06 -43.35
CA PRO A 4 -29.04 -55.88 -43.15
C PRO A 4 -27.63 -56.22 -42.62
N ALA A 5 -26.62 -55.57 -43.20
CA ALA A 5 -25.23 -55.65 -42.80
C ALA A 5 -24.99 -54.93 -41.45
N ARG A 6 -24.43 -55.66 -40.48
CA ARG A 6 -23.93 -55.11 -39.21
C ARG A 6 -22.50 -54.61 -39.38
N ARG A 7 -22.29 -53.30 -39.23
CA ARG A 7 -20.97 -52.69 -39.06
C ARG A 7 -20.73 -52.44 -37.58
N THR A 8 -19.79 -53.17 -36.99
CA THR A 8 -19.23 -52.89 -35.66
C THR A 8 -17.99 -52.01 -35.81
N LEU A 9 -18.01 -50.81 -35.20
CA LEU A 9 -16.81 -50.01 -34.98
C LEU A 9 -16.34 -50.26 -33.55
N LEU A 10 -15.26 -51.03 -33.41
CA LEU A 10 -14.47 -51.12 -32.19
C LEU A 10 -13.53 -49.92 -32.15
N GLY A 11 -13.68 -49.09 -31.13
CA GLY A 11 -12.71 -48.05 -30.80
C GLY A 11 -11.43 -48.63 -30.22
N VAL A 12 -10.31 -48.00 -30.52
CA VAL A 12 -9.10 -48.02 -29.67
C VAL A 12 -8.52 -46.61 -29.67
N ALA A 13 -8.66 -45.95 -28.53
CA ALA A 13 -8.01 -44.70 -28.21
C ALA A 13 -6.49 -44.91 -28.10
N ARG A 14 -5.71 -44.20 -28.91
CA ARG A 14 -4.29 -43.95 -28.66
C ARG A 14 -3.92 -42.56 -29.16
N GLY A 15 -3.33 -41.75 -28.29
CA GLY A 15 -2.40 -40.72 -28.75
C GLY A 15 -2.54 -39.30 -28.22
N TRP A 16 -3.18 -39.04 -27.07
CA TRP A 16 -3.14 -37.71 -26.44
C TRP A 16 -2.35 -37.78 -25.12
N ARG A 17 -1.03 -37.98 -25.23
CA ARG A 17 -0.07 -37.73 -24.13
C ARG A 17 1.22 -37.17 -24.72
N ARG A 18 1.20 -35.92 -25.18
CA ARG A 18 2.44 -35.24 -25.56
C ARG A 18 2.41 -33.71 -25.47
N PHE A 19 1.63 -33.15 -24.53
CA PHE A 19 1.61 -31.68 -24.38
C PHE A 19 1.44 -31.15 -22.94
N GLU A 20 1.91 -31.90 -21.93
CA GLU A 20 1.80 -31.50 -20.50
C GLU A 20 3.12 -31.66 -19.73
N ARG A 21 4.27 -31.47 -20.39
CA ARG A 21 5.60 -31.57 -19.74
C ARG A 21 6.58 -30.51 -20.22
N LEU A 22 6.17 -29.24 -20.23
CA LEU A 22 7.09 -28.15 -20.58
C LEU A 22 7.05 -26.96 -19.60
N TRP A 23 6.27 -27.02 -18.53
CA TRP A 23 6.11 -25.88 -17.60
C TRP A 23 6.26 -26.32 -16.13
N ALA A 24 7.20 -27.23 -15.85
CA ALA A 24 7.53 -27.63 -14.48
C ALA A 24 9.05 -27.59 -14.20
N ASP A 25 9.83 -26.87 -15.01
CA ASP A 25 11.27 -26.74 -14.83
C ASP A 25 11.66 -25.25 -14.66
N SER A 26 11.72 -24.81 -13.40
CA SER A 26 12.71 -23.82 -12.88
C SER A 26 12.23 -23.10 -11.60
N LEU A 27 11.66 -23.83 -10.65
CA LEU A 27 11.85 -23.47 -9.24
C LEU A 27 12.71 -24.55 -8.63
N SER A 28 14.01 -24.48 -8.95
CA SER A 28 15.05 -25.22 -8.25
C SER A 28 15.09 -24.69 -6.81
N SER A 29 14.24 -25.26 -5.97
CA SER A 29 14.34 -25.14 -4.54
C SER A 29 15.67 -25.78 -4.16
N ARG A 30 16.70 -24.96 -3.96
CA ARG A 30 17.98 -25.38 -3.41
C ARG A 30 17.73 -25.82 -1.97
N SER A 31 17.32 -27.07 -1.79
CA SER A 31 17.38 -27.70 -0.49
C SER A 31 18.87 -27.81 -0.11
N LEU A 32 19.27 -27.05 0.90
CA LEU A 32 20.54 -27.26 1.59
C LEU A 32 20.40 -28.59 2.34
N SER A 33 20.60 -29.70 1.65
CA SER A 33 20.78 -30.99 2.30
C SER A 33 22.10 -30.92 3.05
N LEU A 34 22.00 -30.64 4.35
CA LEU A 34 23.13 -30.70 5.26
C LEU A 34 23.56 -32.17 5.34
N ALA A 35 24.54 -32.54 4.52
CA ALA A 35 25.22 -33.83 4.64
C ALA A 35 25.80 -33.90 6.05
N ALA A 36 25.17 -34.71 6.91
CA ALA A 36 25.61 -34.91 8.26
C ALA A 36 27.02 -35.49 8.22
N ALA A 37 28.01 -34.70 8.66
CA ALA A 37 29.36 -35.19 8.87
C ALA A 37 29.31 -36.40 9.83
N PRO A 38 30.14 -37.44 9.62
CA PRO A 38 30.12 -38.62 10.46
C PRO A 38 30.35 -38.19 11.92
N ALA A 39 29.46 -38.65 12.80
CA ALA A 39 29.53 -38.42 14.23
C ALA A 39 30.85 -38.99 14.77
N ASN A 40 31.89 -38.16 14.82
CA ASN A 40 33.10 -38.51 15.53
C ASN A 40 32.79 -38.53 17.03
N LYS A 41 33.39 -39.51 17.70
CA LYS A 41 33.20 -39.91 19.10
C LYS A 41 33.41 -38.71 20.04
N GLY A 42 32.37 -37.94 20.32
CA GLY A 42 32.45 -36.75 21.17
C GLY A 42 31.09 -36.10 21.36
N SER A 43 30.41 -36.48 22.44
CA SER A 43 29.10 -36.01 22.93
C SER A 43 27.84 -36.50 22.18
N PRO A 44 26.74 -36.82 22.89
CA PRO A 44 25.48 -37.33 22.33
C PRO A 44 24.62 -36.24 21.67
N TRP A 45 25.10 -35.00 21.59
CA TRP A 45 24.32 -33.85 21.13
C TRP A 45 24.70 -33.44 19.70
N ARG A 46 23.68 -33.34 18.83
CA ARG A 46 23.84 -32.88 17.45
C ARG A 46 23.89 -31.36 17.43
N LEU A 47 25.02 -30.80 16.96
CA LEU A 47 25.13 -29.36 16.72
C LEU A 47 24.35 -28.98 15.45
N LEU A 48 23.44 -28.02 15.59
CA LEU A 48 22.66 -27.44 14.49
C LEU A 48 22.84 -25.92 14.54
N GLY A 49 23.19 -25.32 13.39
CA GLY A 49 23.18 -23.87 13.21
C GLY A 49 21.84 -23.44 12.62
N ALA A 50 21.02 -22.74 13.38
CA ALA A 50 19.80 -22.12 12.90
C ALA A 50 20.04 -20.65 12.56
N LEU A 51 19.31 -20.15 11.57
CA LEU A 51 19.35 -18.75 11.15
C LEU A 51 17.92 -18.21 11.10
N CYS A 52 17.66 -17.12 11.84
CA CYS A 52 16.37 -16.45 11.85
C CYS A 52 16.41 -15.24 10.92
N LEU A 53 15.89 -15.39 9.69
CA LEU A 53 15.65 -14.24 8.81
C LEU A 53 14.41 -13.48 9.29
N GLN A 54 14.55 -12.18 9.51
CA GLN A 54 13.46 -11.30 9.93
C GLN A 54 13.17 -10.28 8.82
N ARG A 55 11.87 -10.06 8.55
CA ARG A 55 11.41 -8.95 7.69
C ARG A 55 10.88 -7.85 8.62
N PRO A 56 11.44 -6.64 8.58
CA PRO A 56 10.89 -5.53 9.36
C PRO A 56 9.54 -5.07 8.79
N PRO A 57 8.69 -4.46 9.64
CA PRO A 57 7.41 -3.93 9.19
C PRO A 57 7.62 -2.79 8.19
N VAL A 58 6.89 -2.84 7.07
CA VAL A 58 6.94 -1.79 6.03
C VAL A 58 5.92 -0.68 6.30
N VAL A 59 4.85 -0.99 7.04
CA VAL A 59 3.75 -0.07 7.35
C VAL A 59 3.75 0.25 8.85
N SER A 60 3.40 1.49 9.20
CA SER A 60 3.23 1.91 10.59
C SER A 60 2.08 1.16 11.26
N LYS A 61 2.20 0.92 12.57
CA LYS A 61 1.12 0.32 13.35
C LYS A 61 -0.07 1.28 13.45
N PRO A 62 -1.32 0.77 13.46
CA PRO A 62 -2.48 1.61 13.73
C PRO A 62 -2.38 2.17 15.15
N LEU A 63 -2.88 3.39 15.34
CA LEU A 63 -2.90 4.03 16.65
C LEU A 63 -3.97 3.39 17.53
N THR A 64 -3.70 3.34 18.82
CA THR A 64 -4.73 2.99 19.83
C THR A 64 -5.65 4.20 20.06
N PRO A 65 -6.91 4.01 20.50
CA PRO A 65 -7.85 5.13 20.69
C PRO A 65 -7.30 6.20 21.64
N LEU A 66 -6.61 5.79 22.72
CA LEU A 66 -5.94 6.72 23.62
C LEU A 66 -4.81 7.52 22.94
N GLN A 67 -4.08 6.89 22.02
CA GLN A 67 -3.04 7.58 21.25
C GLN A 67 -3.62 8.56 20.25
N GLU A 68 -4.80 8.29 19.70
CA GLU A 68 -5.52 9.24 18.83
C GLU A 68 -5.97 10.46 19.60
N GLU A 69 -6.58 10.27 20.78
CA GLU A 69 -6.95 11.37 21.69
C GLU A 69 -5.73 12.21 22.08
N MET A 70 -4.62 11.54 22.44
CA MET A 70 -3.38 12.23 22.78
C MET A 70 -2.79 12.98 21.58
N ALA A 71 -2.82 12.40 20.37
CA ALA A 71 -2.34 13.07 19.17
C ALA A 71 -3.16 14.33 18.85
N ALA A 72 -4.49 14.25 18.98
CA ALA A 72 -5.37 15.41 18.80
C ALA A 72 -5.07 16.52 19.83
N LEU A 73 -4.88 16.15 21.10
CA LEU A 73 -4.53 17.11 22.15
C LEU A 73 -3.16 17.75 21.91
N LEU A 74 -2.16 16.97 21.49
CA LEU A 74 -0.83 17.51 21.17
C LEU A 74 -0.88 18.44 19.96
N GLN A 75 -1.66 18.11 18.95
CA GLN A 75 -1.86 18.98 17.77
C GLN A 75 -2.54 20.30 18.16
N GLN A 76 -3.54 20.27 19.05
CA GLN A 76 -4.16 21.49 19.59
C GLN A 76 -3.14 22.36 20.32
N ILE A 77 -2.36 21.76 21.23
CA ILE A 77 -1.32 22.47 21.98
C ILE A 77 -0.26 23.07 21.03
N GLU A 78 0.09 22.35 19.97
CA GLU A 78 1.05 22.82 18.97
C GLU A 78 0.53 24.07 18.24
N ILE A 79 -0.72 24.04 17.78
CA ILE A 79 -1.36 25.18 17.10
C ILE A 79 -1.47 26.38 18.04
N GLU A 80 -1.95 26.18 19.27
CA GLU A 80 -2.11 27.24 20.28
C GLU A 80 -0.79 27.92 20.66
N LYS A 81 0.32 27.18 20.58
CA LYS A 81 1.65 27.69 20.95
C LYS A 81 2.50 28.09 19.74
N SER A 82 2.04 27.81 18.53
CA SER A 82 2.72 28.20 17.30
C SER A 82 2.50 29.67 16.98
N LEU A 83 3.41 30.23 16.18
CA LEU A 83 3.23 31.54 15.55
C LEU A 83 2.46 31.38 14.25
N TYR A 84 1.87 32.47 13.78
CA TYR A 84 1.22 32.48 12.47
C TYR A 84 2.18 32.09 11.36
N SER A 85 1.72 31.17 10.51
CA SER A 85 2.41 30.77 9.30
C SER A 85 2.21 31.78 8.18
N ASP A 86 3.13 31.79 7.20
CA ASP A 86 3.02 32.69 6.03
C ASP A 86 1.69 32.51 5.28
N HIS A 87 1.15 31.28 5.27
CA HIS A 87 -0.14 30.96 4.67
C HIS A 87 -1.30 31.64 5.40
N GLU A 88 -1.31 31.58 6.73
CA GLU A 88 -2.35 32.23 7.56
C GLU A 88 -2.26 33.75 7.46
N LEU A 89 -1.06 34.32 7.45
CA LEU A 89 -0.87 35.76 7.28
C LEU A 89 -1.43 36.22 5.93
N ARG A 90 -1.13 35.49 4.85
CA ARG A 90 -1.66 35.82 3.51
C ARG A 90 -3.18 35.71 3.45
N ALA A 91 -3.76 34.68 4.05
CA ALA A 91 -5.21 34.52 4.12
C ALA A 91 -5.89 35.67 4.86
N LEU A 92 -5.29 36.15 5.96
CA LEU A 92 -5.80 37.29 6.71
C LEU A 92 -5.73 38.59 5.90
N GLU A 93 -4.58 38.87 5.25
CA GLU A 93 -4.41 40.05 4.39
C GLU A 93 -5.39 40.07 3.22
N GLU A 94 -5.60 38.93 2.56
CA GLU A 94 -6.57 38.76 1.47
C GLU A 94 -8.01 38.99 1.98
N SER A 95 -8.36 38.42 3.14
CA SER A 95 -9.70 38.61 3.73
C SER A 95 -9.99 40.07 4.04
N GLU A 96 -9.01 40.79 4.61
CA GLU A 96 -9.13 42.20 4.96
C GLU A 96 -9.24 43.07 3.70
N ARG A 97 -8.48 42.75 2.64
CA ARG A 97 -8.61 43.39 1.33
C ARG A 97 -9.99 43.17 0.71
N LEU A 98 -10.51 41.94 0.75
CA LEU A 98 -11.84 41.62 0.22
C LEU A 98 -12.95 42.31 1.01
N GLU A 99 -12.83 42.43 2.33
CA GLU A 99 -13.79 43.18 3.17
C GLU A 99 -13.77 44.68 2.86
N ARG A 100 -12.60 45.29 2.70
CA ARG A 100 -12.46 46.71 2.29
C ARG A 100 -13.05 46.96 0.91
N LYS A 101 -12.80 46.08 -0.06
CA LYS A 101 -13.38 46.15 -1.41
C LYS A 101 -14.91 46.03 -1.36
N LYS A 102 -15.46 45.15 -0.51
CA LYS A 102 -16.92 45.01 -0.31
C LYS A 102 -17.56 46.22 0.38
N ALA A 103 -16.81 46.97 1.18
CA ALA A 103 -17.29 48.15 1.90
C ALA A 103 -17.27 49.45 1.07
N ASP A 104 -17.01 49.36 -0.25
CA ASP A 104 -16.94 50.48 -1.22
C ASP A 104 -15.98 51.62 -0.81
N SER A 105 -14.97 51.34 0.03
CA SER A 105 -14.10 52.36 0.62
C SER A 105 -12.66 52.40 0.09
N TYR A 106 -12.38 51.94 -1.14
CA TYR A 106 -11.01 51.97 -1.69
C TYR A 106 -10.91 52.42 -3.15
N ASP A 107 -9.94 53.31 -3.38
CA ASP A 107 -9.48 53.85 -4.67
C ASP A 107 -8.66 52.82 -5.47
N GLU A 108 -8.68 52.95 -6.80
CA GLU A 108 -8.26 52.00 -7.85
C GLU A 108 -6.73 51.69 -7.94
N ASP A 109 -5.91 52.10 -6.98
CA ASP A 109 -4.43 52.12 -7.12
C ASP A 109 -3.66 50.99 -6.39
N ASP A 110 -4.32 50.02 -5.75
CA ASP A 110 -3.66 48.88 -5.05
C ASP A 110 -3.97 47.51 -5.68
N ASP A 111 -4.04 47.46 -7.01
CA ASP A 111 -4.17 46.23 -7.79
C ASP A 111 -2.83 45.48 -7.83
N ARG A 112 -2.43 44.91 -6.68
CA ARG A 112 -1.60 43.70 -6.71
C ARG A 112 -2.54 42.56 -7.05
N ASP A 113 -2.60 42.24 -8.34
CA ASP A 113 -3.32 41.09 -8.89
C ASP A 113 -2.68 39.78 -8.39
N ASP A 114 -2.94 39.39 -7.15
CA ASP A 114 -2.79 37.99 -6.75
C ASP A 114 -3.90 37.21 -7.47
N ILE A 115 -3.50 36.57 -8.57
CA ILE A 115 -4.40 35.86 -9.51
C ILE A 115 -5.12 34.69 -8.83
N LEU A 116 -4.56 34.15 -7.75
CA LEU A 116 -5.08 32.99 -7.02
C LEU A 116 -5.26 33.38 -5.56
N LEU A 117 -6.47 33.23 -5.03
CA LEU A 117 -6.72 33.35 -3.60
C LEU A 117 -6.17 32.13 -2.86
N VAL A 118 -5.89 32.31 -1.57
CA VAL A 118 -5.53 31.20 -0.69
C VAL A 118 -6.58 30.08 -0.72
N GLN A 119 -7.87 30.43 -0.77
CA GLN A 119 -8.97 29.46 -0.86
C GLN A 119 -8.91 28.62 -2.15
N ASP A 120 -8.56 29.24 -3.29
CA ASP A 120 -8.43 28.51 -4.56
C ASP A 120 -7.29 27.49 -4.48
N LEU A 121 -6.20 27.82 -3.76
CA LEU A 121 -5.08 26.91 -3.55
C LEU A 121 -5.47 25.72 -2.66
N GLU A 122 -6.24 25.96 -1.59
CA GLU A 122 -6.77 24.90 -0.72
C GLU A 122 -7.67 23.94 -1.51
N ASP A 123 -8.59 24.47 -2.30
CA ASP A 123 -9.48 23.69 -3.17
C ASP A 123 -8.68 22.85 -4.19
N MET A 124 -7.64 23.43 -4.79
CA MET A 124 -6.75 22.69 -5.69
C MET A 124 -6.05 21.53 -4.96
N TRP A 125 -5.56 21.74 -3.74
CA TRP A 125 -4.93 20.69 -2.95
C TRP A 125 -5.92 19.58 -2.60
N GLU A 126 -7.15 19.92 -2.18
CA GLU A 126 -8.20 18.95 -1.91
C GLU A 126 -8.56 18.12 -3.15
N GLN A 127 -8.68 18.78 -4.31
CA GLN A 127 -8.94 18.09 -5.57
C GLN A 127 -7.84 17.08 -5.92
N THR A 128 -6.57 17.47 -5.78
CA THR A 128 -5.45 16.54 -6.03
C THR A 128 -5.42 15.39 -5.04
N PHE A 129 -5.79 15.63 -3.78
CA PHE A 129 -5.88 14.60 -2.75
C PHE A 129 -6.99 13.58 -3.06
N LEU A 130 -8.17 14.04 -3.49
CA LEU A 130 -9.30 13.18 -3.86
C LEU A 130 -9.03 12.36 -5.12
N GLN A 131 -8.28 12.92 -6.08
CA GLN A 131 -7.86 12.20 -7.29
C GLN A 131 -6.83 11.11 -6.97
N PHE A 132 -6.02 11.30 -5.92
CA PHE A 132 -4.99 10.36 -5.52
C PHE A 132 -5.58 9.17 -4.73
N LYS A 133 -5.36 7.95 -5.25
CA LYS A 133 -5.76 6.71 -4.56
C LYS A 133 -4.56 6.13 -3.80
N PRO A 134 -4.52 6.21 -2.46
CA PRO A 134 -3.43 5.64 -1.69
C PRO A 134 -3.40 4.11 -1.83
N GLY A 135 -2.19 3.54 -1.77
CA GLY A 135 -2.00 2.09 -1.78
C GLY A 135 -2.67 1.42 -0.57
N ALA A 136 -3.29 0.26 -0.81
CA ALA A 136 -3.97 -0.48 0.26
C ALA A 136 -2.97 -0.95 1.33
N ARG A 137 -3.15 -0.48 2.58
CA ARG A 137 -2.38 -0.96 3.74
C ARG A 137 -2.69 -2.42 4.08
N ILE A 138 -3.90 -2.88 3.75
CA ILE A 138 -4.36 -4.26 3.93
C ILE A 138 -4.27 -4.95 2.56
N THR A 139 -3.32 -5.87 2.40
CA THR A 139 -3.20 -6.68 1.17
C THR A 139 -4.11 -7.90 1.27
N GLY A 140 -4.54 -8.48 0.13
CA GLY A 140 -5.42 -9.66 0.10
C GLY A 140 -4.88 -10.88 0.87
N PHE A 141 -3.55 -10.98 1.01
CA PHE A 141 -2.88 -11.97 1.87
C PHE A 141 -3.28 -11.87 3.35
N CYS A 142 -3.60 -10.66 3.82
CA CYS A 142 -4.01 -10.38 5.20
C CYS A 142 -5.42 -10.90 5.53
N MET A 143 -6.32 -10.91 4.55
CA MET A 143 -7.69 -11.41 4.74
C MET A 143 -7.78 -12.94 4.73
N ALA A 144 -6.88 -13.61 3.98
CA ALA A 144 -6.92 -15.06 3.81
C ALA A 144 -6.09 -15.84 4.85
N SER A 145 -5.13 -15.19 5.50
CA SER A 145 -4.19 -15.82 6.41
C SER A 145 -3.92 -14.90 7.59
N ALA A 146 -4.19 -15.37 8.82
CA ALA A 146 -4.04 -14.64 10.09
C ALA A 146 -2.57 -14.38 10.48
N LEU A 147 -1.71 -14.05 9.52
CA LEU A 147 -0.30 -13.76 9.70
C LEU A 147 0.07 -12.55 8.83
N CYS A 148 -0.42 -11.39 9.24
CA CYS A 148 0.16 -10.11 8.85
C CYS A 148 1.21 -9.72 9.89
N PHE A 149 2.45 -10.11 9.63
CA PHE A 149 3.65 -9.53 10.25
C PHE A 149 4.32 -8.59 9.26
#